data_AF-B1KG85-F1
#
_entry.id   AF-B1KG85-F1
#
_cell.length_a   1.000
_cell.length_b   1.000
_cell.length_c   1.000
_cell.angle_alpha   90.00
_cell.angle_beta   90.00
_cell.angle_gamma   90.00
#
_symmetry.space_group_name_H-M   'P 1'
#
loop_
_entity.id
_entity.type
_entity.pdbx_description
1 polymer ?
#
loop_
_entity_poly.entity_id
_entity_poly.type
_entity_poly.pdbx_seq_one_letter_code
_entity_poly.pdbx_strand_id
1 'polypeptide(L)'
;MKKLTGAIIALTFTVAAATQAYATGFGDRIASKLDLTPEQTVQFQEVQSKRKAQMEDGLKIREQIKALASSGDIDGAAILAGQQAEKKVRTMYALKTELTSFLTKEQIGTLAEIRDHMTEKKERLKKFISNK
;
A
#
# COMPACT_ATOMS: atom_id res chain seq x y z
N MET A 1 -41.05 27.09 -1.31
CA MET A 1 -40.21 26.34 -0.34
C MET A 1 -39.02 25.77 -1.11
N LYS A 2 -37.81 26.27 -0.81
CA LYS A 2 -36.61 26.12 -1.65
C LYS A 2 -35.77 24.90 -1.24
N LYS A 3 -35.55 24.02 -2.22
CA LYS A 3 -34.44 23.08 -2.47
C LYS A 3 -33.41 22.91 -1.32
N LEU A 4 -33.43 21.75 -0.66
CA LEU A 4 -32.35 21.27 0.21
C LEU A 4 -32.27 19.74 0.16
N THR A 5 -31.92 19.19 -1.00
CA THR A 5 -31.52 17.77 -1.14
C THR A 5 -30.43 17.60 -2.20
N GLY A 6 -29.69 18.66 -2.52
CA GLY A 6 -28.50 18.61 -3.39
C GLY A 6 -27.17 18.41 -2.64
N ALA A 7 -27.18 18.39 -1.30
CA ALA A 7 -25.95 18.40 -0.50
C ALA A 7 -25.41 17.01 -0.13
N ILE A 8 -26.16 15.93 -0.37
CA ILE A 8 -25.70 14.57 -0.03
C ILE A 8 -24.81 13.97 -1.13
N ILE A 9 -24.90 14.47 -2.38
CA ILE A 9 -24.09 13.96 -3.49
C ILE A 9 -22.68 14.60 -3.51
N ALA A 10 -22.47 15.76 -2.88
CA ALA A 10 -21.15 16.41 -2.88
C ALA A 10 -20.14 15.78 -1.89
N LEU A 11 -20.60 15.01 -0.91
CA LEU A 11 -19.71 14.40 0.10
C LEU A 11 -19.13 13.04 -0.30
N THR A 12 -19.69 12.39 -1.32
CA THR A 12 -19.17 11.10 -1.82
C THR A 12 -18.13 11.27 -2.94
N PHE A 13 -18.13 12.39 -3.67
CA PHE A 13 -17.13 12.63 -4.73
C PHE A 13 -15.81 13.23 -4.22
N THR A 14 -15.78 13.76 -3.00
CA THR A 14 -14.56 14.40 -2.47
C THR A 14 -13.56 13.38 -1.90
N VAL A 15 -14.01 12.17 -1.54
CA VAL A 15 -13.14 11.07 -1.09
C VAL A 15 -12.40 10.41 -2.26
N ALA A 16 -12.96 10.46 -3.48
CA ALA A 16 -12.32 9.95 -4.69
C ALA A 16 -11.17 10.84 -5.19
N ALA A 17 -11.22 12.15 -4.93
CA ALA A 17 -10.15 13.08 -5.29
C ALA A 17 -9.01 13.09 -4.25
N ALA A 18 -9.31 12.89 -2.96
CA ALA A 18 -8.29 12.81 -1.92
C ALA A 18 -7.48 11.51 -1.95
N THR A 19 -8.02 10.43 -2.54
CA THR A 19 -7.26 9.18 -2.76
C THR A 19 -6.31 9.26 -3.95
N GLN A 20 -6.54 10.15 -4.94
CA GLN A 20 -5.62 10.39 -6.07
C GLN A 20 -4.33 11.10 -5.65
N ALA A 21 -4.39 12.06 -4.71
CA ALA A 21 -3.21 12.85 -4.33
C ALA A 21 -2.12 12.05 -3.59
N TYR A 22 -2.48 10.95 -2.90
CA TYR A 22 -1.50 10.08 -2.23
C TYR A 22 -1.03 8.89 -3.08
N ALA A 23 -1.68 8.65 -4.24
CA ALA A 23 -1.37 7.54 -5.15
C ALA A 23 -0.45 7.95 -6.32
N THR A 24 -0.37 9.23 -6.65
CA THR A 24 0.18 9.73 -7.93
C THR A 24 1.71 9.89 -7.99
N GLY A 25 2.44 9.69 -6.89
CA GLY A 25 3.88 9.94 -6.89
C GLY A 25 4.74 8.72 -7.23
N PHE A 26 4.51 7.61 -6.52
CA PHE A 26 5.42 6.46 -6.54
C PHE A 26 4.88 5.29 -7.39
N GLY A 27 3.57 5.03 -7.32
CA GLY A 27 2.91 4.05 -8.20
C GLY A 27 3.05 4.45 -9.65
N ASP A 28 2.80 5.73 -9.95
CA ASP A 28 2.92 6.28 -11.31
C ASP A 28 4.37 6.28 -11.82
N ARG A 29 5.36 6.54 -10.95
CA ARG A 29 6.79 6.41 -11.29
C ARG A 29 7.24 4.98 -11.57
N ILE A 30 6.58 3.99 -10.95
CA ILE A 30 6.84 2.58 -11.24
C ILE A 30 6.15 2.21 -12.54
N ALA A 31 4.87 2.56 -12.70
CA ALA A 31 4.12 2.32 -13.93
C ALA A 31 4.82 2.92 -15.16
N SER A 32 5.36 4.14 -15.04
CA SER A 32 6.10 4.81 -16.11
C SER A 32 7.45 4.17 -16.46
N LYS A 33 7.92 3.21 -15.67
CA LYS A 33 9.16 2.44 -15.94
C LYS A 33 8.86 1.04 -16.48
N LEU A 34 7.61 0.61 -16.44
CA LEU A 34 7.19 -0.73 -16.82
C LEU A 34 6.61 -0.80 -18.23
N ASP A 35 6.53 0.32 -18.94
CA ASP A 35 5.95 0.43 -20.29
C ASP A 35 4.65 -0.37 -20.41
N LEU A 36 3.73 -0.14 -19.47
CA LEU A 36 2.47 -0.86 -19.38
C LEU A 36 1.55 -0.50 -20.55
N THR A 37 0.81 -1.49 -21.08
CA THR A 37 -0.32 -1.18 -21.97
C THR A 37 -1.43 -0.44 -21.21
N PRO A 38 -2.39 0.20 -21.89
CA PRO A 38 -3.54 0.82 -21.23
C PRO A 38 -4.30 -0.17 -20.32
N GLU A 39 -4.49 -1.41 -20.76
CA GLU A 39 -5.17 -2.47 -20.00
C GLU A 39 -4.36 -2.88 -18.78
N GLN A 40 -3.04 -3.10 -18.95
CA GLN A 40 -2.14 -3.41 -17.84
C GLN A 40 -2.06 -2.27 -16.83
N THR A 41 -2.17 -1.02 -17.27
CA THR A 41 -2.16 0.17 -16.41
C THR A 41 -3.36 0.18 -15.48
N VAL A 42 -4.56 -0.12 -15.99
CA VAL A 42 -5.78 -0.21 -15.17
C VAL A 42 -5.63 -1.34 -14.14
N GLN A 43 -5.18 -2.52 -14.55
CA GLN A 43 -4.95 -3.66 -13.65
C GLN A 43 -3.89 -3.35 -12.58
N PHE A 44 -2.82 -2.67 -12.97
CA PHE A 44 -1.77 -2.23 -12.06
C PHE A 44 -2.29 -1.22 -11.02
N GLN A 45 -3.10 -0.25 -11.45
CA GLN A 45 -3.74 0.72 -10.54
C GLN A 45 -4.69 0.03 -9.55
N GLU A 46 -5.43 -0.99 -9.99
CA GLU A 46 -6.29 -1.77 -9.10
C GLU A 46 -5.47 -2.49 -8.02
N VAL A 47 -4.37 -3.15 -8.41
CA VAL A 47 -3.46 -3.81 -7.47
C VAL A 47 -2.83 -2.81 -6.50
N GLN A 48 -2.39 -1.64 -6.98
CA GLN A 48 -1.85 -0.58 -6.11
C GLN A 48 -2.91 -0.06 -5.12
N SER A 49 -4.16 0.06 -5.55
CA SER A 49 -5.26 0.47 -4.69
C SER A 49 -5.54 -0.55 -3.58
N LYS A 50 -5.56 -1.85 -3.91
CA LYS A 50 -5.66 -2.94 -2.93
C LYS A 50 -4.50 -2.90 -1.94
N ARG A 51 -3.27 -2.71 -2.41
CA ARG A 51 -2.07 -2.57 -1.58
C ARG A 51 -2.17 -1.37 -0.63
N LYS A 52 -2.66 -0.22 -1.11
CA LYS A 52 -2.82 0.99 -0.29
C LYS A 52 -3.82 0.77 0.83
N ALA A 53 -4.99 0.20 0.52
CA ALA A 53 -6.01 -0.11 1.52
C ALA A 53 -5.47 -1.03 2.64
N GLN A 54 -4.68 -2.04 2.27
CA GLN A 54 -4.06 -2.95 3.23
C GLN A 54 -2.99 -2.28 4.09
N MET A 55 -2.25 -1.31 3.53
CA MET A 55 -1.29 -0.52 4.29
C MET A 55 -2.01 0.35 5.33
N GLU A 56 -3.11 0.99 4.95
CA GLU A 56 -3.95 1.78 5.87
C GLU A 56 -4.56 0.92 6.98
N ASP A 57 -5.06 -0.26 6.66
CA ASP A 57 -5.54 -1.25 7.64
C ASP A 57 -4.42 -1.67 8.60
N GLY A 58 -3.23 -1.97 8.06
CA GLY A 58 -2.06 -2.33 8.86
C GLY A 58 -1.58 -1.23 9.80
N LEU A 59 -1.74 0.05 9.43
CA LEU A 59 -1.44 1.17 10.33
C LEU A 59 -2.43 1.24 11.49
N LYS A 60 -3.72 1.03 11.24
CA LYS A 60 -4.74 0.99 12.31
C LYS A 60 -4.49 -0.15 13.29
N ILE A 61 -4.21 -1.35 12.78
CA ILE A 61 -3.85 -2.51 13.61
C ILE A 61 -2.59 -2.23 14.44
N ARG A 62 -1.59 -1.56 13.88
CA ARG A 62 -0.37 -1.20 14.62
C ARG A 62 -0.67 -0.28 15.80
N GLU A 63 -1.57 0.70 15.63
CA GLU A 63 -1.97 1.56 16.75
C GLU A 63 -2.77 0.79 17.80
N GLN A 64 -3.60 -0.19 17.41
CA GLN A 64 -4.28 -1.09 18.36
C GLN A 64 -3.28 -1.94 19.16
N ILE A 65 -2.27 -2.52 18.50
CA ILE A 65 -1.20 -3.29 19.17
C ILE A 65 -0.47 -2.42 20.20
N LYS A 66 -0.14 -1.16 19.84
CA LYS A 66 0.49 -0.22 20.79
C LYS A 66 -0.42 0.10 21.96
N ALA A 67 -1.72 0.30 21.72
CA ALA A 67 -2.68 0.58 22.77
C ALA A 67 -2.78 -0.57 23.77
N LEU A 68 -2.90 -1.82 23.27
CA LEU A 68 -2.92 -3.04 24.10
C LEU A 68 -1.63 -3.19 24.92
N ALA A 69 -0.47 -3.00 24.27
CA ALA A 69 0.81 -3.07 24.97
C ALA A 69 0.94 -1.99 26.05
N SER A 70 0.44 -0.78 25.77
CA SER A 70 0.47 0.34 26.73
C SER A 70 -0.52 0.17 27.88
N SER A 71 -1.62 -0.56 27.68
CA SER A 71 -2.57 -0.91 28.74
C SER A 71 -2.15 -2.12 29.58
N GLY A 72 -0.98 -2.71 29.30
CA GLY A 72 -0.45 -3.87 30.02
C GLY A 72 -0.93 -5.22 29.46
N ASP A 73 -1.73 -5.25 28.40
CA ASP A 73 -2.14 -6.48 27.71
C ASP A 73 -1.10 -6.86 26.64
N ILE A 74 0.05 -7.35 27.13
CA ILE A 74 1.18 -7.74 26.28
C ILE A 74 0.82 -8.97 25.43
N ASP A 75 0.09 -9.93 26.00
CA ASP A 75 -0.29 -11.16 25.30
C ASP A 75 -1.29 -10.88 24.18
N GLY A 76 -2.31 -10.04 24.41
CA GLY A 76 -3.23 -9.58 23.38
C GLY A 76 -2.52 -8.82 22.27
N ALA A 77 -1.56 -7.94 22.62
CA ALA A 77 -0.73 -7.24 21.64
C ALA A 77 0.11 -8.21 20.79
N ALA A 78 0.70 -9.24 21.40
CA ALA A 78 1.52 -10.23 20.71
C ALA A 78 0.69 -11.12 19.77
N ILE A 79 -0.49 -11.58 20.21
CA ILE A 79 -1.43 -12.36 19.39
C ILE A 79 -1.85 -11.55 18.17
N LEU A 80 -2.27 -10.30 18.37
CA LEU A 80 -2.71 -9.43 17.28
C LEU A 80 -1.57 -9.12 16.31
N ALA A 81 -0.34 -8.92 16.81
CA ALA A 81 0.84 -8.74 15.98
C ALA A 81 1.15 -9.98 15.13
N GLY A 82 1.04 -11.18 15.70
CA GLY A 82 1.23 -12.45 14.99
C GLY A 82 0.20 -12.64 13.88
N GLN A 83 -1.09 -12.44 14.20
CA GLN A 83 -2.18 -12.52 13.22
C GLN A 83 -1.99 -11.52 12.07
N GLN A 84 -1.58 -10.29 12.39
CA GLN A 84 -1.34 -9.26 11.38
C GLN A 84 -0.13 -9.59 10.50
N ALA A 85 0.93 -10.17 11.06
CA ALA A 85 2.08 -10.62 10.30
C ALA A 85 1.69 -11.73 9.31
N GLU A 86 0.91 -12.72 9.75
CA GLU A 86 0.43 -13.79 8.90
C GLU A 86 -0.48 -13.27 7.77
N LYS A 87 -1.47 -12.43 8.12
CA LYS A 87 -2.35 -11.76 7.15
C LYS A 87 -1.53 -11.02 6.10
N LYS A 88 -0.54 -10.23 6.53
CA LYS A 88 0.34 -9.48 5.64
C LYS A 88 1.09 -10.37 4.65
N VAL A 89 1.63 -11.51 5.09
CA VAL A 89 2.34 -12.45 4.20
C VAL A 89 1.39 -13.01 3.14
N ARG A 90 0.23 -13.54 3.56
CA ARG A 90 -0.78 -14.09 2.64
C ARG A 90 -1.23 -13.06 1.61
N THR A 91 -1.50 -11.86 2.08
CA THR A 91 -1.93 -10.73 1.28
C THR A 91 -0.85 -10.26 0.28
N MET A 92 0.40 -10.15 0.72
CA MET A 92 1.52 -9.81 -0.18
C MET A 92 1.71 -10.86 -1.27
N TYR A 93 1.55 -12.14 -0.94
CA TYR A 93 1.61 -13.21 -1.91
C TYR A 93 0.49 -13.10 -2.94
N ALA A 94 -0.76 -12.85 -2.50
CA ALA A 94 -1.90 -12.67 -3.39
C ALA A 94 -1.69 -11.49 -4.37
N LEU A 95 -1.25 -10.32 -3.87
CA LEU A 95 -0.96 -9.17 -4.73
C LEU A 95 0.18 -9.44 -5.72
N LYS A 96 1.21 -10.20 -5.30
CA LYS A 96 2.29 -10.60 -6.19
C LYS A 96 1.78 -11.50 -7.31
N THR A 97 0.95 -12.50 -6.97
CA THR A 97 0.33 -13.41 -7.94
C THR A 97 -0.52 -12.64 -8.95
N GLU A 98 -1.32 -11.67 -8.47
CA GLU A 98 -2.13 -10.79 -9.31
C GLU A 98 -1.26 -9.95 -10.26
N LEU A 99 -0.15 -9.35 -9.80
CA LEU A 99 0.79 -8.66 -10.69
C LEU A 99 1.39 -9.60 -11.74
N THR A 100 1.75 -10.81 -11.36
CA THR A 100 2.39 -11.77 -12.28
C THR A 100 1.43 -12.36 -13.31
N SER A 101 0.11 -12.21 -13.13
CA SER A 101 -0.86 -12.77 -14.08
C SER A 101 -1.04 -11.91 -15.33
N PHE A 102 -0.64 -10.63 -15.29
CA PHE A 102 -0.80 -9.71 -16.43
C PHE A 102 0.49 -9.01 -16.86
N LEU A 103 1.55 -9.02 -16.02
CA LEU A 103 2.85 -8.47 -16.40
C LEU A 103 3.70 -9.50 -17.14
N THR A 104 4.52 -9.03 -18.08
CA THR A 104 5.52 -9.86 -18.76
C THR A 104 6.69 -10.20 -17.83
N LYS A 105 7.48 -11.22 -18.19
CA LYS A 105 8.70 -11.58 -17.43
C LYS A 105 9.70 -10.42 -17.34
N GLU A 106 9.79 -9.62 -18.40
CA GLU A 106 10.65 -8.43 -18.44
C GLU A 106 10.16 -7.36 -17.47
N GLN A 107 8.86 -7.04 -17.49
CA GLN A 107 8.23 -6.09 -16.56
C GLN A 107 8.38 -6.55 -15.09
N ILE A 108 8.27 -7.86 -14.83
CA ILE A 108 8.53 -8.42 -13.49
C ILE A 108 10.01 -8.27 -13.09
N GLY A 109 10.93 -8.43 -14.05
CA GLY A 109 12.36 -8.16 -13.85
C GLY A 109 12.62 -6.72 -13.45
N THR A 110 12.06 -5.77 -14.20
CA THR A 110 12.15 -4.33 -13.89
C THR A 110 11.56 -4.00 -12.52
N LEU A 111 10.43 -4.62 -12.13
CA LEU A 111 9.88 -4.47 -10.77
C LEU A 111 10.84 -4.97 -9.68
N ALA A 112 11.54 -6.08 -9.91
CA ALA A 112 12.51 -6.63 -8.97
C ALA A 112 13.73 -5.70 -8.83
N GLU A 113 14.26 -5.17 -9.94
CA GLU A 113 15.36 -4.21 -9.92
C GLU A 113 14.99 -2.93 -9.17
N ILE A 114 13.80 -2.38 -9.43
CA ILE A 114 13.28 -1.22 -8.69
C ILE A 114 13.22 -1.53 -7.19
N ARG A 115 12.72 -2.71 -6.81
CA ARG A 115 12.66 -3.14 -5.40
C ARG A 115 14.05 -3.22 -4.78
N ASP A 116 15.02 -3.76 -5.50
CA ASP A 116 16.37 -3.99 -4.99
C ASP A 116 17.12 -2.66 -4.80
N HIS A 117 17.02 -1.73 -5.76
CA HIS A 117 17.54 -0.36 -5.60
C HIS A 117 16.92 0.38 -4.41
N MET A 118 15.61 0.23 -4.20
CA MET A 118 14.92 0.84 -3.05
C MET A 118 15.40 0.24 -1.73
N THR A 119 15.66 -1.06 -1.71
CA THR A 119 16.20 -1.78 -0.53
C THR A 119 17.61 -1.30 -0.22
N GLU A 120 18.48 -1.23 -1.23
CA GLU A 120 19.85 -0.73 -1.08
C GLU A 120 19.87 0.71 -0.56
N LYS A 121 19.04 1.59 -1.14
CA LYS A 121 18.93 2.99 -0.68
C LYS A 121 18.50 3.09 0.78
N LYS A 122 17.55 2.24 1.20
CA LYS A 122 17.08 2.18 2.60
C LYS A 122 18.19 1.71 3.54
N GLU A 123 18.96 0.68 3.17
CA GLU A 123 20.07 0.19 3.97
C GLU A 123 21.20 1.22 4.10
N ARG A 124 21.53 1.94 3.02
CA ARG A 124 22.49 3.06 3.06
C ARG A 124 22.03 4.17 4.01
N LEU A 125 20.74 4.51 3.98
CA LEU A 125 20.17 5.52 4.88
C LEU A 125 20.24 5.08 6.35
N LYS A 126 19.91 3.81 6.66
CA LYS A 126 20.03 3.27 8.02
C LYS A 126 21.46 3.37 8.54
N LYS A 127 22.45 2.98 7.73
CA LYS A 127 23.88 3.08 8.08
C LYS A 127 24.29 4.52 8.37
N PHE A 128 23.81 5.48 7.58
CA PHE A 128 24.10 6.89 7.81
C PHE A 128 23.51 7.42 9.12
N ILE A 129 22.27 7.01 9.46
CA ILE A 129 21.62 7.43 10.71
C ILE A 129 22.25 6.75 11.93
N SER A 130 22.68 5.50 11.81
CA SER A 130 23.30 4.73 12.90
C SER A 130 24.75 5.14 13.22
N ASN A 131 25.41 5.89 12.32
CA ASN A 131 26.77 6.40 12.51
C ASN A 131 26.79 7.87 13.02
N LYS A 132 25.63 8.40 13.43
CA LYS A 132 25.46 9.68 14.13
C LYS A 132 25.06 9.42 15.57
#